data_AF-A0A7Y6PQ37-F1
#
_entry.id   AF-A0A7Y6PQ37-F1
#
_cell.length_a   1.000
_cell.length_b   1.000
_cell.length_c   1.000
_cell.angle_alpha   90.00
_cell.angle_beta   90.00
_cell.angle_gamma   90.00
#
_symmetry.space_group_name_H-M   'P 1'
#
loop_
_entity.id
_entity.type
_entity.pdbx_description
1 polymer ?
#
loop_
_entity_poly.entity_id
_entity_poly.type
_entity_poly.pdbx_seq_one_letter_code
_entity_poly.pdbx_strand_id
1 'polypeptide(L)'
;FTEKSMDFGPGKYHVFSFDGKDRAGMMKPEMPMPQAWLPYVQVANADQTVEKAKKLGAKVHVPGMDVEGVGRIAVLEDTQGGWIGLLQPSA
;
A
#
# COMPACT_ATOMS: atom_id res chain seq x y z
N PHE A 1 4.00 18.94 -11.61
CA PHE A 1 3.58 17.56 -11.31
C PHE A 1 3.87 16.71 -12.52
N THR A 2 4.32 15.48 -12.34
CA THR A 2 4.60 14.52 -13.42
C THR A 2 3.92 13.21 -13.13
N GLU A 3 3.62 12.46 -14.18
CA GLU A 3 3.12 11.09 -14.12
C GLU A 3 4.06 10.19 -14.90
N LYS A 4 4.32 9.00 -14.35
CA LYS A 4 4.98 7.89 -15.05
C LYS A 4 4.17 6.63 -14.83
N SER A 5 4.12 5.77 -15.84
CA SER A 5 3.47 4.47 -15.74
C SER A 5 4.50 3.35 -15.73
N MET A 6 4.27 2.32 -14.92
CA MET A 6 5.03 1.07 -14.93
C MET A 6 4.10 -0.13 -15.07
N ASP A 7 4.62 -1.25 -15.55
CA ASP A 7 3.87 -2.50 -15.62
C ASP A 7 3.65 -3.05 -14.21
N PHE A 8 2.42 -3.47 -13.90
CA PHE A 8 2.06 -4.04 -12.61
C PHE A 8 0.97 -5.10 -12.78
N GLY A 9 1.37 -6.37 -12.66
CA GLY A 9 0.51 -7.50 -12.97
C GLY A 9 -0.05 -7.39 -14.41
N PRO A 10 -1.36 -7.61 -14.63
CA PRO A 10 -1.98 -7.46 -15.95
C PRO A 10 -2.26 -6.00 -16.35
N GLY A 11 -1.94 -5.03 -15.48
CA GLY A 11 -2.30 -3.63 -15.64
C GLY A 11 -1.12 -2.67 -15.58
N LYS A 12 -1.44 -1.38 -15.46
CA LYS A 12 -0.48 -0.31 -15.24
C LYS A 12 -0.61 0.22 -13.81
N TYR A 13 0.54 0.55 -13.24
CA TYR A 13 0.63 1.37 -12.03
C TYR A 13 1.14 2.75 -12.40
N HIS A 14 0.35 3.77 -12.10
CA HIS A 14 0.68 5.17 -12.34
C HIS A 14 1.31 5.76 -11.09
N VAL A 15 2.48 6.36 -11.23
CA VAL A 15 3.18 7.08 -10.16
C VAL A 15 3.13 8.56 -10.43
N PHE A 16 2.73 9.29 -9.41
CA PHE A 16 2.48 10.72 -9.43
C PHE A 16 3.54 11.44 -8.59
N SER A 17 4.29 12.34 -9.21
CA SER A 17 5.43 13.00 -8.59
C SER A 17 5.26 14.52 -8.55
N PHE A 18 5.72 15.11 -7.46
CA PHE A 18 5.79 16.56 -7.27
C PHE A 18 7.14 16.92 -6.67
N ASP A 19 7.80 17.92 -7.27
CA ASP A 19 9.14 18.36 -6.89
C ASP A 19 10.18 17.20 -6.92
N GLY A 20 10.16 16.44 -8.03
CA GLY A 20 11.05 15.30 -8.26
C GLY A 20 10.85 14.09 -7.33
N LYS A 21 9.87 14.14 -6.42
CA LYS A 21 9.59 13.08 -5.44
C LYS A 21 8.27 12.40 -5.75
N ASP A 22 8.27 11.07 -5.72
CA ASP A 22 7.06 10.26 -5.86
C ASP A 22 6.15 10.46 -4.64
N ARG A 23 4.86 10.74 -4.86
CA ARG A 23 3.90 11.14 -3.81
C ARG A 23 2.67 10.26 -3.73
N ALA A 24 2.26 9.67 -4.84
CA ALA A 24 1.07 8.85 -4.91
C ALA A 24 1.18 7.82 -6.02
N GLY A 25 0.39 6.76 -5.88
CA GLY A 25 0.23 5.72 -6.88
C GLY A 25 -1.23 5.47 -7.18
N MET A 26 -1.52 5.00 -8.38
CA MET A 26 -2.87 4.62 -8.79
C MET A 26 -2.80 3.41 -9.71
N MET A 27 -3.66 2.44 -9.46
CA MET A 27 -3.84 1.28 -10.32
C MET A 27 -5.32 1.02 -10.53
N LYS A 28 -5.64 0.39 -11.66
CA LYS A 28 -6.96 -0.19 -11.83
C LYS A 28 -7.04 -1.46 -10.97
N PRO A 29 -8.04 -1.59 -10.10
CA PRO A 29 -8.21 -2.82 -9.33
C PRO A 29 -8.63 -3.97 -10.24
N GLU A 30 -8.19 -5.19 -9.89
CA GLU A 30 -8.52 -6.41 -10.66
C GLU A 30 -10.01 -6.79 -10.52
N MET A 31 -10.59 -6.54 -9.34
CA MET A 31 -12.00 -6.74 -9.06
C MET A 31 -12.73 -5.40 -8.90
N PRO A 32 -14.04 -5.33 -9.21
CA PRO A 32 -14.83 -4.14 -8.94
C PRO A 32 -14.78 -3.78 -7.45
N MET A 33 -14.23 -2.61 -7.14
CA MET A 33 -14.19 -2.02 -5.80
C MET A 33 -14.40 -0.52 -5.89
N PRO A 34 -14.92 0.13 -4.82
CA PRO A 34 -15.08 1.58 -4.81
C PRO A 34 -13.78 2.30 -5.12
N GLN A 35 -13.87 3.39 -5.88
CA GLN A 35 -12.73 4.28 -6.10
C GLN A 35 -12.40 4.99 -4.79
N ALA A 36 -11.21 4.77 -4.26
CA ALA A 36 -10.78 5.35 -2.99
C ALA A 36 -9.27 5.58 -2.99
N TRP A 37 -8.84 6.52 -2.16
CA TRP A 37 -7.44 6.65 -1.76
C TRP A 37 -7.17 5.74 -0.57
N LEU A 38 -6.12 4.91 -0.67
CA LEU A 38 -5.61 4.13 0.46
C LEU A 38 -4.40 4.86 1.06
N PRO A 39 -4.49 5.41 2.28
CA PRO A 39 -3.34 6.01 2.94
C PRO A 39 -2.32 4.94 3.33
N TYR A 40 -1.03 5.26 3.16
CA TYR A 40 0.08 4.42 3.62
C TYR A 40 0.81 5.09 4.78
N VAL A 41 1.11 4.31 5.82
CA VAL A 41 1.95 4.73 6.94
C VAL A 41 3.26 3.96 6.91
N GLN A 42 4.37 4.70 7.04
CA GLN A 42 5.69 4.10 7.12
C GLN A 42 5.87 3.38 8.45
N VAL A 43 6.37 2.14 8.40
CA VAL A 43 6.66 1.31 9.57
C VAL A 43 8.07 0.73 9.49
N ALA A 44 8.68 0.48 10.65
CA ALA A 44 10.02 -0.10 10.71
C ALA A 44 10.04 -1.58 10.27
N ASN A 45 8.97 -2.32 10.57
CA ASN A 45 8.81 -3.72 10.18
C ASN A 45 7.33 -4.01 9.87
N ALA A 46 7.03 -4.36 8.62
CA ALA A 46 5.65 -4.59 8.17
C ALA A 46 5.02 -5.81 8.86
N ASP A 47 5.71 -6.96 8.89
CA ASP A 47 5.16 -8.20 9.43
C ASP A 47 4.90 -8.11 10.94
N GLN A 48 5.84 -7.53 11.70
CA GLN A 48 5.66 -7.30 13.13
C GLN A 48 4.47 -6.37 13.40
N THR A 49 4.28 -5.35 12.55
CA THR A 49 3.14 -4.43 12.68
C THR A 49 1.83 -5.14 12.36
N VAL A 50 1.79 -5.98 11.31
CA VAL A 50 0.62 -6.81 10.96
C VAL A 50 0.25 -7.73 12.12
N GLU A 51 1.22 -8.45 12.70
CA GLU A 51 0.98 -9.35 13.83
C GLU A 51 0.45 -8.61 15.06
N LYS A 52 0.98 -7.42 15.35
CA LYS A 52 0.48 -6.57 16.43
C LYS A 52 -0.96 -6.12 16.14
N ALA A 53 -1.23 -5.63 14.94
CA ALA A 53 -2.55 -5.15 14.55
C ALA A 53 -3.61 -6.27 14.61
N LYS A 54 -3.26 -7.47 14.16
CA LYS A 54 -4.11 -8.66 14.25
C LYS A 54 -4.47 -9.00 15.70
N LYS A 55 -3.50 -8.95 16.63
CA LYS A 55 -3.74 -9.15 18.07
C LYS A 55 -4.66 -8.09 18.68
N LEU A 56 -4.71 -6.90 18.09
CA LEU A 56 -5.59 -5.79 18.50
C LEU A 56 -6.96 -5.82 17.79
N GLY A 57 -7.24 -6.83 16.96
CA GLY A 57 -8.54 -7.02 16.31
C GLY A 57 -8.64 -6.48 14.89
N ALA A 58 -7.54 -6.02 14.28
CA ALA A 58 -7.54 -5.61 12.87
C ALA A 58 -7.72 -6.82 11.95
N LYS A 59 -8.42 -6.62 10.82
CA LYS A 59 -8.46 -7.59 9.72
C LYS A 59 -7.27 -7.36 8.80
N VAL A 60 -6.65 -8.44 8.34
CA VAL A 60 -5.56 -8.40 7.37
C VAL A 60 -6.14 -8.71 6.00
N HIS A 61 -6.15 -7.72 5.09
CA HIS A 61 -6.64 -7.88 3.71
C HIS A 61 -5.54 -8.30 2.76
N VAL A 62 -4.37 -7.68 2.91
CA VAL A 62 -3.15 -8.04 2.18
C VAL A 62 -2.07 -8.31 3.22
N PRO A 63 -1.60 -9.57 3.36
CA PRO A 63 -0.48 -9.86 4.26
C PRO A 63 0.80 -9.19 3.76
N GLY A 64 1.84 -9.19 4.59
CA GLY A 64 3.14 -8.65 4.20
C GLY A 64 3.62 -9.24 2.87
N MET A 65 3.78 -8.38 1.86
CA MET A 65 4.26 -8.74 0.54
C MET A 65 5.38 -7.80 0.10
N ASP A 66 6.37 -8.35 -0.60
CA ASP A 66 7.47 -7.56 -1.15
C ASP A 66 7.06 -6.96 -2.49
N VAL A 67 7.44 -5.70 -2.68
CA VAL A 67 7.26 -4.94 -3.91
C VAL A 67 8.64 -4.46 -4.34
N GLU A 68 9.10 -4.98 -5.47
CA GLU A 68 10.41 -4.68 -6.03
C GLU A 68 10.61 -3.16 -6.18
N GLY A 69 11.76 -2.67 -5.70
CA GLY A 69 12.11 -1.24 -5.75
C GLY A 69 11.33 -0.32 -4.77
N VAL A 70 10.40 -0.86 -3.98
CA VAL A 70 9.59 -0.09 -3.02
C VAL A 70 9.83 -0.54 -1.58
N GLY A 71 9.84 -1.84 -1.33
CA GLY A 71 9.95 -2.42 0.01
C GLY A 71 8.84 -3.41 0.29
N ARG A 72 8.42 -3.51 1.56
CA ARG A 72 7.41 -4.47 2.01
C ARG A 72 6.13 -3.76 2.42
N ILE A 73 5.00 -4.17 1.84
CA ILE A 73 3.69 -3.56 2.11
C ILE A 73 2.72 -4.55 2.75
N ALA A 74 1.70 -4.02 3.44
CA ALA A 74 0.54 -4.78 3.89
C ALA A 74 -0.70 -3.87 3.88
N VAL A 75 -1.90 -4.44 3.86
CA VAL A 75 -3.16 -3.67 3.94
C VAL A 75 -4.04 -4.25 5.03
N LEU A 76 -4.50 -3.39 5.93
CA LEU A 76 -5.26 -3.72 7.11
C LEU A 76 -6.57 -2.93 7.15
N GLU A 77 -7.56 -3.45 7.88
CA GLU A 77 -8.76 -2.73 8.31
C GLU A 77 -8.81 -2.75 9.84
N ASP A 78 -8.90 -1.56 10.46
CA ASP A 78 -9.03 -1.44 11.92
C ASP A 78 -10.42 -1.85 12.42
N THR A 79 -10.62 -1.87 13.74
CA THR A 79 -11.89 -2.28 14.36
C THR A 79 -13.04 -1.28 14.11
N GLN A 80 -12.76 -0.11 13.56
CA GLN A 80 -13.75 0.92 13.18
C GLN A 80 -14.05 0.90 11.67
N GLY A 81 -13.44 -0.02 10.91
CA GLY A 81 -13.62 -0.16 9.47
C GLY A 81 -12.67 0.71 8.63
N GLY A 82 -11.67 1.36 9.24
CA GLY A 82 -10.69 2.19 8.55
C GLY A 82 -9.62 1.37 7.84
N TRP A 83 -9.45 1.58 6.53
CA TRP A 83 -8.45 0.89 5.72
C TRP A 83 -7.11 1.65 5.73
N ILE A 84 -6.02 0.92 5.96
CA ILE A 84 -4.67 1.48 6.03
C ILE A 84 -3.64 0.56 5.36
N GLY A 85 -2.81 1.15 4.52
CA GLY A 85 -1.60 0.53 4.00
C GLY A 85 -0.43 0.71 4.96
N LEU A 86 0.38 -0.32 5.13
CA LEU A 86 1.67 -0.24 5.80
C LEU A 86 2.76 -0.29 4.74
N LEU A 87 3.80 0.51 4.92
CA LEU A 87 4.99 0.49 4.08
C LEU A 87 6.25 0.42 4.94
N GLN A 88 7.01 -0.66 4.80
CA GLN A 88 8.40 -0.72 5.21
C GLN A 88 9.26 -0.46 3.96
N PRO A 89 9.91 0.71 3.82
CA PRO A 89 10.72 1.01 2.66
C PRO A 89 11.86 0.00 2.51
N SER A 90 12.25 -0.31 1.28
CA SER A 90 13.53 -0.98 1.02
C SER A 90 14.68 -0.13 1.57
N ALA A 91 15.71 -0.79 2.11
CA ALA A 91 16.91 -0.14 2.63
C ALA A 91 17.67 0.64 1.54
#